data_AF-A0A8T4CGT0-F1
#
_entry.id   AF-A0A8T4CGT0-F1
#
_cell.length_a   1.000
_cell.length_b   1.000
_cell.length_c   1.000
_cell.angle_alpha   90.00
_cell.angle_beta   90.00
_cell.angle_gamma   90.00
#
_symmetry.space_group_name_H-M   'P 1'
#
loop_
_entity.id
_entity.type
_entity.pdbx_description
1 polymer ?
#
loop_
_entity_poly.entity_id
_entity_poly.type
_entity_poly.pdbx_seq_one_letter_code
_entity_poly.pdbx_strand_id
1 'polypeptide(L)'
;MSGKSEDSNLTNVYRKQMLEQQEILRYRMKHVKRKIAVISGKGGVGKSTVTVNLAAAFALNGNRVGILDADLHGPSVPRLLGLAGQQVKVGPPG
;
A
#
# COMPACT_ATOMS: atom_id res chain seq x y z
N MET A 1 35.81 22.44 -12.33
CA MET A 1 35.87 21.40 -11.27
C MET A 1 34.70 21.47 -10.25
N SER A 2 33.68 22.34 -10.40
CA SER A 2 32.61 22.49 -9.38
C SER A 2 31.36 21.63 -9.58
N GLY A 3 31.20 20.89 -10.68
CA GLY A 3 29.99 20.09 -10.95
C GLY A 3 29.85 18.79 -10.15
N LYS A 4 30.95 18.16 -9.71
CA LYS A 4 30.91 16.87 -8.98
C LYS A 4 30.48 16.99 -7.51
N SER A 5 30.63 18.18 -6.90
CA SER A 5 30.31 18.42 -5.49
C SER A 5 28.83 18.74 -5.24
N GLU A 6 28.12 19.28 -6.24
CA GLU A 6 26.68 19.54 -6.12
C GLU A 6 25.85 18.27 -6.36
N ASP A 7 26.23 17.45 -7.34
CA ASP A 7 25.58 16.15 -7.62
C ASP A 7 25.69 15.17 -6.44
N SER A 8 26.82 15.18 -5.72
CA SER A 8 27.01 14.33 -4.53
C SER A 8 26.14 14.78 -3.35
N ASN A 9 25.98 16.10 -3.17
CA ASN A 9 25.09 16.65 -2.15
C ASN A 9 23.62 16.34 -2.44
N LEU A 10 23.17 16.54 -3.69
CA LEU A 10 21.81 16.17 -4.11
C LEU A 10 21.54 14.69 -3.85
N THR A 11 22.45 13.80 -4.25
CA THR A 11 22.33 12.35 -4.01
C THR A 11 22.23 12.01 -2.52
N ASN A 12 23.00 12.69 -1.67
CA ASN A 12 22.97 12.50 -0.22
C ASN A 12 21.64 12.96 0.41
N VAL A 13 21.08 14.08 -0.06
CA VAL A 13 19.76 14.57 0.38
C VAL A 13 18.66 13.57 0.03
N TYR A 14 18.62 13.10 -1.23
CA TYR A 14 17.63 12.10 -1.64
C TYR A 14 17.77 10.80 -0.85
N ARG A 15 19.00 10.34 -0.63
CA ARG A 15 19.24 9.13 0.19
C ARG A 15 18.74 9.31 1.61
N LYS A 16 19.00 10.46 2.25
CA LYS A 16 18.53 10.76 3.60
C LYS A 16 17.00 10.74 3.67
N GLN A 17 16.32 11.39 2.72
CA GLN A 17 14.86 11.38 2.63
C GLN A 17 14.29 9.97 2.46
N MET A 18 14.92 9.13 1.63
CA MET A 18 14.51 7.73 1.45
C MET A 18 14.68 6.90 2.72
N LEU A 19 15.76 7.13 3.48
CA LEU A 19 15.97 6.45 4.77
C LEU A 19 14.92 6.83 5.80
N GLU A 20 14.60 8.13 5.92
CA GLU A 20 13.55 8.64 6.80
C GLU A 20 12.17 8.04 6.42
N GLN A 21 11.84 8.01 5.13
CA GLN A 21 10.60 7.38 4.66
C GLN A 21 10.54 5.88 4.95
N GLN A 22 11.66 5.16 4.80
CA GLN A 22 11.72 3.74 5.13
C GLN A 22 11.57 3.47 6.63
N GLU A 23 12.08 4.37 7.49
CA GLU A 23 11.90 4.26 8.93
C GLU A 23 10.45 4.48 9.34
N ILE A 24 9.79 5.51 8.80
CA ILE A 24 8.37 5.77 9.01
C ILE A 24 7.53 4.57 8.54
N LEU A 25 7.82 4.02 7.36
CA LEU A 25 7.13 2.85 6.84
C LEU A 25 7.31 1.64 7.75
N ARG A 26 8.55 1.37 8.20
CA ARG A 26 8.84 0.28 9.15
C ARG A 26 8.07 0.44 10.45
N TYR A 27 8.04 1.65 11.00
CA TYR A 27 7.29 1.96 12.22
C TYR A 27 5.79 1.71 12.05
N ARG A 28 5.16 2.25 11.00
CA ARG A 28 3.73 2.06 10.73
C ARG A 28 3.36 0.60 10.50
N MET A 29 4.24 -0.13 9.81
CA MET A 29 4.03 -1.54 9.46
C MET A 29 4.42 -2.53 10.57
N LYS A 30 4.94 -2.06 11.71
CA LYS A 30 5.38 -2.92 12.81
C LYS A 30 4.25 -3.75 13.42
N HIS A 31 3.03 -3.22 13.41
CA HIS A 31 1.85 -3.89 13.97
C HIS A 31 1.13 -4.81 12.97
N VAL A 32 1.51 -4.77 11.69
CA VAL A 32 0.91 -5.60 10.64
C VAL A 32 1.63 -6.94 10.62
N LYS A 33 1.03 -7.96 11.23
CA LYS A 33 1.64 -9.30 11.42
C LYS A 33 1.95 -10.02 10.12
N ARG A 34 1.05 -9.93 9.13
CA ARG A 34 1.21 -10.58 7.81
C ARG A 34 0.91 -9.59 6.69
N LYS A 35 1.73 -9.61 5.64
CA LYS A 35 1.64 -8.76 4.46
C LYS A 35 1.60 -9.69 3.25
N ILE A 36 0.50 -9.69 2.50
CA ILE A 36 0.27 -10.59 1.38
C ILE A 36 0.11 -9.73 0.13
N ALA A 37 0.98 -9.95 -0.86
CA ALA A 37 0.88 -9.31 -2.16
C ALA A 37 0.13 -10.23 -3.13
N VAL A 38 -0.93 -9.73 -3.75
CA VAL A 38 -1.67 -10.42 -4.82
C VAL A 38 -1.33 -9.72 -6.12
N ILE A 39 -0.65 -10.42 -7.03
CA ILE A 39 -0.13 -9.87 -8.29
C ILE A 39 -0.63 -10.68 -9.49
N SER A 40 -0.73 -10.03 -10.66
CA SER A 40 -1.11 -10.68 -11.91
C SER A 40 -0.37 -10.08 -13.10
N GLY A 41 0.04 -10.92 -14.05
CA GLY A 41 0.73 -10.48 -15.28
C GLY A 41 -0.17 -9.90 -16.36
N LYS A 42 -1.50 -9.99 -16.23
CA LYS A 42 -2.48 -9.49 -17.21
C LYS A 42 -3.71 -8.91 -16.51
N GLY A 43 -4.38 -7.95 -17.15
CA GLY A 43 -5.67 -7.41 -16.69
C GLY A 43 -6.80 -8.43 -16.82
N GLY A 44 -7.85 -8.29 -15.99
CA GLY A 44 -9.06 -9.11 -16.09
C GLY A 44 -8.98 -10.53 -15.52
N VAL A 45 -7.84 -10.97 -14.97
CA VAL A 45 -7.68 -12.32 -14.41
C VAL A 45 -8.35 -12.54 -13.05
N GLY A 46 -9.03 -11.51 -12.50
CA GLY A 46 -9.72 -11.60 -11.22
C GLY A 46 -8.86 -11.35 -9.98
N LYS A 47 -7.66 -10.74 -10.11
CA LYS A 47 -6.79 -10.35 -8.98
C LYS A 47 -7.57 -9.71 -7.82
N SER A 48 -8.36 -8.67 -8.10
CA SER A 48 -9.09 -7.94 -7.07
C SER A 48 -10.20 -8.78 -6.41
N THR A 49 -10.84 -9.66 -7.18
CA THR A 49 -11.83 -10.61 -6.67
C THR A 49 -11.18 -11.59 -5.68
N VAL A 50 -10.01 -12.11 -6.01
CA VAL A 50 -9.24 -12.98 -5.10
C VAL A 50 -8.82 -12.21 -3.84
N THR A 51 -8.32 -10.98 -3.99
CA THR A 51 -7.94 -10.13 -2.85
C THR A 51 -9.10 -9.90 -1.88
N VAL A 52 -10.29 -9.53 -2.39
CA VAL A 52 -11.46 -9.25 -1.55
C VAL A 52 -11.97 -10.50 -0.84
N ASN A 53 -12.05 -11.65 -1.54
CA ASN A 53 -12.49 -12.90 -0.91
C ASN A 53 -11.51 -13.41 0.14
N LEU A 54 -10.20 -13.30 -0.11
CA LEU A 54 -9.18 -13.65 0.88
C LEU A 54 -9.29 -12.77 2.13
N ALA A 55 -9.46 -11.46 1.93
CA ALA A 55 -9.66 -10.52 3.02
C ALA A 55 -10.94 -10.81 3.83
N ALA A 56 -12.04 -11.11 3.14
CA ALA A 56 -13.30 -11.51 3.77
C ALA A 56 -13.14 -12.80 4.58
N ALA A 57 -12.48 -13.82 4.04
CA ALA A 57 -12.22 -15.07 4.75
C ALA A 57 -11.38 -14.86 6.01
N PHE A 58 -10.32 -14.05 5.95
CA PHE A 58 -9.53 -13.72 7.14
C PHE A 58 -10.33 -12.92 8.18
N ALA A 59 -11.17 -11.98 7.74
CA ALA A 59 -12.02 -11.19 8.62
C ALA A 59 -13.09 -12.08 9.30
N LEU A 60 -13.71 -12.99 8.56
CA LEU A 60 -14.66 -13.99 9.09
C LEU A 60 -13.99 -14.92 10.12
N ASN A 61 -12.70 -15.21 9.95
CA ASN A 61 -11.90 -15.93 10.94
C ASN A 61 -11.42 -15.06 12.12
N GLY A 62 -12.00 -13.87 12.32
CA GLY A 62 -11.72 -13.00 13.46
C GLY A 62 -10.45 -12.15 13.34
N ASN A 63 -9.80 -12.09 12.18
CA ASN A 63 -8.60 -11.27 12.00
C ASN A 63 -8.96 -9.81 11.69
N ARG A 64 -8.13 -8.87 12.15
CA ARG A 64 -8.15 -7.50 11.63
C ARG A 64 -7.45 -7.46 10.28
N VAL A 65 -8.17 -7.10 9.24
CA VAL A 65 -7.69 -7.10 7.86
C VAL A 65 -7.78 -5.70 7.27
N GLY A 66 -6.76 -5.32 6.50
CA GLY A 66 -6.78 -4.13 5.65
C GLY A 66 -6.44 -4.52 4.22
N ILE A 67 -7.01 -3.81 3.24
CA ILE A 67 -6.68 -3.94 1.83
C ILE A 67 -6.03 -2.64 1.37
N LEU A 68 -4.87 -2.75 0.73
CA LEU A 68 -4.24 -1.67 -0.01
C LEU A 68 -4.43 -1.96 -1.51
N ASP A 69 -5.24 -1.15 -2.19
CA ASP A 69 -5.41 -1.25 -3.64
C ASP A 69 -4.36 -0.35 -4.31
N ALA A 70 -3.38 -0.97 -4.97
CA ALA A 70 -2.32 -0.28 -5.72
C ALA A 70 -2.60 -0.24 -7.24
N ASP A 71 -3.79 -0.69 -7.67
CA ASP A 71 -4.18 -0.73 -9.07
C ASP A 71 -4.65 0.66 -9.55
N LEU A 72 -3.91 1.28 -10.47
CA LEU A 72 -4.20 2.62 -10.98
C LEU A 72 -5.36 2.66 -12.01
N HIS A 73 -5.73 1.53 -12.60
CA HIS A 73 -6.71 1.49 -13.70
C HIS A 73 -8.19 1.54 -13.24
N GLY A 74 -8.42 1.82 -11.96
CA GLY A 74 -9.74 2.14 -11.40
C GLY A 74 -10.04 1.36 -10.12
N PRO A 75 -10.81 1.92 -9.16
CA PRO A 75 -11.04 1.35 -7.84
C PRO A 75 -11.94 0.11 -7.92
N SER A 76 -11.33 -1.04 -8.20
CA SER A 76 -12.03 -2.32 -8.28
C SER A 76 -12.42 -2.85 -6.90
N VAL A 77 -11.57 -2.64 -5.88
CA VAL A 77 -11.81 -3.13 -4.52
C VAL A 77 -12.98 -2.42 -3.83
N PRO A 78 -13.06 -1.07 -3.77
CA PRO A 78 -14.19 -0.40 -3.12
C PRO A 78 -15.54 -0.78 -3.73
N ARG A 79 -15.58 -0.96 -5.06
CA ARG A 79 -16.78 -1.42 -5.77
C ARG A 79 -17.18 -2.83 -5.36
N LEU A 80 -16.24 -3.77 -5.32
CA LEU A 80 -16.50 -5.16 -4.92
C LEU A 80 -16.94 -5.28 -3.45
N LEU A 81 -16.52 -4.36 -2.60
CA LEU A 81 -16.93 -4.28 -1.19
C LEU A 81 -18.25 -3.52 -0.98
N GLY A 82 -18.91 -3.05 -2.04
CA GLY A 82 -20.17 -2.31 -1.92
C GLY A 82 -20.02 -0.93 -1.28
N LEU A 83 -18.84 -0.30 -1.36
CA LEU A 83 -18.55 1.00 -0.74
C LEU A 83 -18.91 2.20 -1.64
N ALA A 84 -19.71 1.98 -2.69
CA ALA A 84 -20.16 3.06 -3.57
C ALA A 84 -20.96 4.11 -2.78
N GLY A 85 -20.63 5.38 -2.96
CA GLY A 85 -21.27 6.49 -2.24
C GLY A 85 -20.81 6.66 -0.79
N GLN A 86 -19.91 5.81 -0.27
CA GLN A 86 -19.30 6.04 1.04
C GLN A 86 -18.19 7.10 0.96
N GLN A 87 -18.14 7.98 1.95
CA GLN A 87 -17.03 8.94 2.07
C GLN A 87 -15.79 8.27 2.65
N VAL A 88 -14.63 8.71 2.20
CA VAL A 88 -13.34 8.27 2.74
C VAL A 88 -13.27 8.67 4.21
N LYS A 89 -13.17 7.67 5.09
CA LYS A 89 -12.90 7.89 6.50
C LYS A 89 -11.40 7.85 6.72
N VAL A 90 -10.84 8.96 7.20
CA VAL A 90 -9.42 9.04 7.55
C VAL A 90 -9.26 8.47 8.96
N GLY A 91 -8.49 7.38 9.08
CA GLY A 91 -8.10 6.83 10.37
C GLY A 91 -7.09 7.72 11.08
N PRO A 92 -6.82 7.48 12.38
CA PRO A 92 -5.74 8.17 13.07
C PRO A 92 -4.41 8.00 12.30
N PRO A 93 -3.51 8.98 12.35
CA PRO A 93 -2.15 8.82 11.83
C PRO A 93 -1.53 7.58 12.46
N GLY A 94 -1.22 6.59 11.62
CA GLY A 94 -0.67 5.30 12.06
C GLY A 94 0.66 5.43 12.78
#